data_AF-A0A949CEN2-F1
#
_entry.id   AF-A0A949CEN2-F1
#
_cell.length_a   1.000
_cell.length_b   1.000
_cell.length_c   1.000
_cell.angle_alpha   90.00
_cell.angle_beta   90.00
_cell.angle_gamma   90.00
#
_symmetry.space_group_name_H-M   'P 1'
#
loop_
_entity.id
_entity.type
_entity.pdbx_description
1 polymer ?
#
loop_
_entity_poly.entity_id
_entity_poly.type
_entity_poly.pdbx_seq_one_letter_code
_entity_poly.pdbx_strand_id
1 'polypeptide(L)'
;MLKNTLLSLLKLTLPLALLCSKPVFAATLDHDEASAYANFIQNLVNKSTLTKKGALCIYGHDSVAKSLESGAGNVLIQDGSSDFHHRCKAIYISVDSVKNLKVRLGEMASHKILTISTYEEFVEDGGMIQVGMGRRDFELTVDVRLLHSAQIKLDTLSTNLIIN
;
A
#
# COMPACT_ATOMS: atom_id res chain seq x y z
N MET A 1 7.86 80.15 26.97
CA MET A 1 8.82 79.24 26.32
C MET A 1 8.16 77.91 26.04
N LEU A 2 8.04 77.58 24.74
CA LEU A 2 8.20 76.26 24.10
C LEU A 2 7.48 75.03 24.70
N LYS A 3 6.45 74.50 24.05
CA LYS A 3 6.45 73.59 22.87
C LYS A 3 6.40 72.12 23.30
N ASN A 4 5.27 71.44 23.06
CA ASN A 4 5.16 70.27 22.17
C ASN A 4 3.77 69.61 22.38
N THR A 5 2.87 69.55 21.38
CA THR A 5 2.76 68.49 20.34
C THR A 5 2.70 67.08 20.93
N LEU A 6 1.79 66.16 20.56
CA LEU A 6 1.05 65.98 19.31
C LEU A 6 -0.10 64.97 19.55
N LEU A 7 -1.18 65.13 18.78
CA LEU A 7 -2.25 64.16 18.55
C LEU A 7 -1.72 62.75 18.19
N SER A 8 -2.45 61.71 18.63
CA SER A 8 -2.53 60.41 17.95
C SER A 8 -3.75 59.65 18.49
N LEU A 9 -4.95 59.91 17.99
CA LEU A 9 -5.63 59.08 16.97
C LEU A 9 -5.85 57.61 17.37
N LEU A 10 -7.03 57.41 17.96
CA LEU A 10 -7.98 56.32 17.70
C LEU A 10 -7.64 55.46 16.45
N LYS A 11 -7.32 54.18 16.68
CA LYS A 11 -7.48 53.05 15.74
C LYS A 11 -7.94 51.86 16.58
N LEU A 12 -9.24 51.74 16.86
CA LEU A 12 -10.26 51.06 16.05
C LEU A 12 -9.75 49.76 15.37
N THR A 13 -10.12 48.65 16.02
CA THR A 13 -10.63 47.39 15.44
C THR A 13 -9.94 46.82 14.19
N LEU A 14 -9.32 45.65 14.35
CA LEU A 14 -9.79 44.40 13.73
C LEU A 14 -8.94 43.24 14.30
N PRO A 15 -9.51 42.26 15.04
CA PRO A 15 -8.83 41.00 15.20
C PRO A 15 -8.83 40.34 13.82
N LEU A 16 -7.68 40.35 13.16
CA LEU A 16 -7.44 39.56 11.97
C LEU A 16 -7.53 38.10 12.41
N ALA A 17 -8.73 37.55 12.33
CA ALA A 17 -8.96 36.12 12.38
C ALA A 17 -8.17 35.54 11.20
N LEU A 18 -6.96 35.06 11.49
CA LEU A 18 -6.29 34.08 10.66
C LEU A 18 -7.22 32.87 10.60
N LEU A 19 -8.10 32.87 9.62
CA LEU A 19 -8.67 31.67 9.05
C LEU A 19 -7.49 30.90 8.45
N CYS A 20 -6.83 30.14 9.32
CA CYS A 20 -5.90 29.11 8.96
C CYS A 20 -6.74 28.03 8.25
N SER A 21 -6.99 28.23 6.97
CA SER A 21 -7.58 27.24 6.08
C SER A 21 -6.61 26.06 6.05
N LYS A 22 -6.91 25.04 6.86
CA LYS A 22 -6.18 23.77 6.86
C LYS A 22 -6.14 23.24 5.42
N PRO A 23 -4.98 22.71 4.97
CA PRO A 23 -4.82 22.31 3.59
C PRO A 23 -5.70 21.08 3.32
N VAL A 24 -6.73 21.26 2.50
CA VAL A 24 -7.58 20.17 1.98
C VAL A 24 -6.79 19.23 1.04
N PHE A 25 -5.57 19.61 0.63
CA PHE A 25 -4.72 18.87 -0.30
C PHE A 25 -4.02 17.63 0.28
N ALA A 26 -3.85 17.51 1.60
CA ALA A 26 -3.13 16.38 2.17
C ALA A 26 -3.92 15.06 2.10
N ALA A 27 -5.24 15.12 2.26
CA ALA A 27 -6.07 13.92 2.32
C ALA A 27 -6.34 13.27 0.95
N THR A 28 -6.22 14.03 -0.15
CA THR A 28 -6.46 13.52 -1.51
C THR A 28 -5.26 12.75 -2.05
N LEU A 29 -4.05 13.18 -1.72
CA LEU A 29 -2.80 12.54 -2.16
C LEU A 29 -2.69 11.09 -1.65
N ASP A 30 -3.00 10.86 -0.37
CA ASP A 30 -2.94 9.53 0.24
C ASP A 30 -3.94 8.54 -0.40
N HIS A 31 -5.09 9.05 -0.86
CA HIS A 31 -6.11 8.23 -1.52
C HIS A 31 -5.70 7.87 -2.95
N ASP A 32 -5.17 8.83 -3.70
CA ASP A 32 -4.71 8.61 -5.07
C ASP A 32 -3.52 7.62 -5.10
N GLU A 33 -2.60 7.75 -4.14
CA GLU A 33 -1.48 6.82 -3.98
C GLU A 33 -1.96 5.40 -3.65
N ALA A 34 -2.87 5.25 -2.68
CA ALA A 34 -3.41 3.95 -2.32
C ALA A 34 -4.14 3.26 -3.49
N SER A 35 -4.89 4.04 -4.29
CA SER A 35 -5.53 3.57 -5.51
C SER A 35 -4.50 3.11 -6.55
N ALA A 36 -3.41 3.86 -6.72
CA ALA A 36 -2.34 3.50 -7.63
C ALA A 36 -1.69 2.16 -7.24
N TYR A 37 -1.35 1.96 -5.96
CA TYR A 37 -0.86 0.67 -5.46
C TYR A 37 -1.86 -0.46 -5.70
N ALA A 38 -3.13 -0.25 -5.36
CA ALA A 38 -4.18 -1.25 -5.53
C ALA A 38 -4.34 -1.69 -7.00
N ASN A 39 -4.33 -0.73 -7.93
CA ASN A 39 -4.40 -1.00 -9.36
C ASN A 39 -3.16 -1.73 -9.86
N PHE A 40 -1.98 -1.32 -9.41
CA PHE A 40 -0.72 -1.96 -9.77
C PHE A 40 -0.67 -3.42 -9.28
N ILE A 41 -1.03 -3.67 -8.01
CA ILE A 41 -1.06 -5.00 -7.41
C ILE A 41 -2.06 -5.92 -8.15
N GLN A 42 -3.27 -5.43 -8.45
CA GLN A 42 -4.24 -6.21 -9.23
C GLN A 42 -3.71 -6.58 -10.60
N ASN A 43 -3.09 -5.62 -11.30
CA ASN A 43 -2.50 -5.87 -12.62
C ASN A 43 -1.34 -6.86 -12.54
N LEU A 44 -0.46 -6.74 -11.55
CA LEU A 44 0.64 -7.67 -11.29
C LEU A 44 0.10 -9.09 -11.09
N VAL A 45 -0.90 -9.28 -10.23
CA VAL A 45 -1.52 -10.59 -9.95
C VAL A 45 -2.22 -11.16 -11.18
N ASN A 46 -2.89 -10.32 -11.97
CA ASN A 46 -3.64 -10.76 -13.16
C ASN A 46 -2.71 -11.14 -14.32
N LYS A 47 -1.55 -10.50 -14.45
CA LYS A 47 -0.56 -10.81 -15.47
C LYS A 47 0.42 -11.91 -15.05
N SER A 48 0.51 -12.21 -13.77
CA SER A 48 1.36 -13.29 -13.25
C SER A 48 0.81 -14.67 -13.61
N THR A 49 1.72 -15.59 -13.95
CA THR A 49 1.38 -17.01 -14.10
C THR A 49 1.45 -17.69 -12.73
N LEU A 50 0.28 -18.00 -12.19
CA LEU A 50 0.11 -18.67 -10.89
C LEU A 50 -0.43 -20.09 -11.11
N THR A 51 0.17 -21.08 -10.47
CA THR A 51 -0.32 -22.47 -10.53
C THR A 51 -1.63 -22.66 -9.76
N LYS A 52 -1.81 -21.89 -8.69
CA LYS A 52 -3.00 -21.90 -7.85
C LYS A 52 -4.11 -21.06 -8.45
N LYS A 53 -5.33 -21.60 -8.49
CA LYS A 53 -6.55 -20.86 -8.86
C LYS A 53 -7.17 -20.23 -7.61
N GLY A 54 -7.85 -19.10 -7.78
CA GLY A 54 -8.51 -18.40 -6.68
C GLY A 54 -8.62 -16.90 -6.88
N ALA A 55 -8.99 -16.21 -5.81
CA ALA A 55 -9.11 -14.76 -5.71
C ALA A 55 -7.80 -14.11 -5.25
N LEU A 56 -7.70 -12.78 -5.43
CA LEU A 56 -6.79 -11.96 -4.64
C LEU A 56 -7.47 -11.75 -3.28
N CYS A 57 -6.82 -12.13 -2.19
CA CYS A 57 -7.34 -11.90 -0.86
C CYS A 57 -6.62 -10.74 -0.19
N ILE A 58 -7.27 -10.14 0.81
CA ILE A 58 -6.69 -9.10 1.66
C ILE A 58 -6.62 -9.62 3.08
N TYR A 59 -5.49 -9.37 3.73
CA TYR A 59 -5.30 -9.59 5.16
C TYR A 59 -4.90 -8.28 5.85
N GLY A 60 -5.84 -7.73 6.63
CA GLY A 60 -5.72 -6.48 7.39
C GLY A 60 -6.32 -5.24 6.69
N HIS A 61 -6.09 -4.04 7.24
CA HIS A 61 -6.99 -2.88 7.02
C HIS A 61 -6.29 -1.52 6.78
N ASP A 62 -5.35 -1.43 5.86
CA ASP A 62 -4.74 -0.14 5.45
C ASP A 62 -5.47 0.54 4.27
N SER A 63 -4.95 1.68 3.81
CA SER A 63 -5.53 2.45 2.71
C SER A 63 -5.50 1.70 1.36
N VAL A 64 -4.47 0.89 1.13
CA VAL A 64 -4.32 0.08 -0.09
C VAL A 64 -5.31 -1.09 -0.04
N ALA A 65 -5.47 -1.75 1.11
CA ALA A 65 -6.50 -2.75 1.33
C ALA A 65 -7.90 -2.20 1.00
N LYS A 66 -8.27 -1.04 1.57
CA LYS A 66 -9.55 -0.37 1.25
C LYS A 66 -9.71 -0.04 -0.24
N SER A 67 -8.63 0.34 -0.90
CA SER A 67 -8.63 0.63 -2.34
C SER A 67 -8.76 -0.65 -3.19
N LEU A 68 -8.18 -1.76 -2.74
CA LEU A 68 -8.34 -3.08 -3.36
C LEU A 68 -9.78 -3.60 -3.19
N GLU A 69 -10.39 -3.42 -2.02
CA GLU A 69 -11.78 -3.82 -1.74
C GLU A 69 -12.80 -3.08 -2.61
N SER A 70 -12.57 -1.79 -2.84
CA SER A 70 -13.46 -0.96 -3.66
C SER A 70 -13.26 -1.14 -5.17
N GLY A 71 -12.19 -1.84 -5.59
CA GLY A 71 -11.91 -2.13 -6.99
C GLY A 71 -12.84 -3.19 -7.60
N ALA A 72 -12.92 -3.25 -8.93
CA ALA A 72 -13.79 -4.17 -9.68
C ALA A 72 -13.28 -5.64 -9.72
N GLY A 73 -12.46 -6.05 -8.77
CA GLY A 73 -11.82 -7.37 -8.73
C GLY A 73 -12.56 -8.38 -7.84
N ASN A 74 -12.36 -9.67 -8.10
CA ASN A 74 -12.73 -10.72 -7.15
C ASN A 74 -11.78 -10.69 -5.96
N VAL A 75 -12.06 -9.79 -5.01
CA VAL A 75 -11.27 -9.58 -3.80
C VAL A 75 -12.02 -10.15 -2.59
N LEU A 76 -11.34 -10.97 -1.78
CA LEU A 76 -11.89 -11.52 -0.56
C LEU A 76 -11.22 -10.90 0.66
N ILE A 77 -11.99 -10.20 1.48
CA ILE A 77 -11.57 -9.72 2.80
C ILE A 77 -11.56 -10.91 3.76
N GLN A 78 -10.47 -11.11 4.50
CA GLN A 78 -10.37 -12.21 5.46
C GLN A 78 -9.66 -11.78 6.75
N ASP A 79 -10.42 -11.77 7.83
CA ASP A 79 -9.90 -11.68 9.20
C ASP A 79 -9.70 -13.08 9.79
N GLY A 80 -8.44 -13.52 9.84
CA GLY A 80 -8.00 -14.58 10.76
C GLY A 80 -8.47 -16.03 10.51
N SER A 81 -9.20 -16.33 9.43
CA SER A 81 -9.63 -17.69 9.09
C SER A 81 -8.49 -18.56 8.53
N SER A 82 -8.38 -19.82 8.98
CA SER A 82 -7.41 -20.82 8.51
C SER A 82 -7.64 -21.29 7.06
N ASP A 83 -8.78 -20.96 6.45
CA ASP A 83 -9.17 -21.45 5.12
C ASP A 83 -8.64 -20.61 3.94
N PHE A 84 -7.74 -19.65 4.18
CA PHE A 84 -7.17 -18.83 3.11
C PHE A 84 -6.46 -19.68 2.04
N HIS A 85 -5.90 -20.83 2.45
CA HIS A 85 -5.17 -21.72 1.56
C HIS A 85 -6.02 -22.30 0.43
N HIS A 86 -7.35 -22.33 0.53
CA HIS A 86 -8.20 -22.94 -0.48
C HIS A 86 -8.79 -21.95 -1.49
N ARG A 87 -8.89 -20.67 -1.12
CA ARG A 87 -9.62 -19.66 -1.91
C ARG A 87 -8.72 -18.61 -2.54
N CYS A 88 -7.53 -18.39 -2.00
CA CYS A 88 -6.64 -17.33 -2.42
C CYS A 88 -5.55 -17.87 -3.36
N LYS A 89 -5.39 -17.26 -4.54
CA LYS A 89 -4.20 -17.45 -5.39
C LYS A 89 -3.08 -16.47 -5.04
N ALA A 90 -3.46 -15.30 -4.52
CA ALA A 90 -2.58 -14.26 -4.04
C ALA A 90 -3.18 -13.61 -2.79
N ILE A 91 -2.34 -13.04 -1.93
CA ILE A 91 -2.74 -12.33 -0.72
C ILE A 91 -1.97 -11.01 -0.66
N TYR A 92 -2.71 -9.90 -0.60
CA TYR A 92 -2.18 -8.63 -0.14
C TYR A 92 -2.19 -8.60 1.39
N ILE A 93 -1.05 -8.32 2.00
CA ILE A 93 -0.88 -8.21 3.45
C ILE A 93 -0.65 -6.73 3.76
N SER A 94 -1.59 -6.13 4.46
CA SER A 94 -1.50 -4.72 4.84
C SER A 94 -0.39 -4.49 5.85
N VAL A 95 0.12 -3.26 5.87
CA VAL A 95 1.25 -2.84 6.70
C VAL A 95 1.00 -3.09 8.20
N ASP A 96 -0.23 -2.87 8.65
CA ASP A 96 -0.63 -3.07 10.06
C ASP A 96 -0.65 -4.54 10.50
N SER A 97 -0.61 -5.48 9.55
CA SER A 97 -0.86 -6.90 9.79
C SER A 97 0.37 -7.79 9.52
N VAL A 98 1.43 -7.25 8.91
CA VAL A 98 2.67 -8.00 8.61
C VAL A 98 3.26 -8.63 9.88
N LYS A 99 3.31 -7.88 10.98
CA LYS A 99 3.90 -8.36 12.26
C LYS A 99 3.22 -9.63 12.79
N ASN A 100 1.91 -9.76 12.58
CA ASN A 100 1.13 -10.91 13.04
C ASN A 100 1.32 -12.13 12.12
N LEU A 101 1.76 -11.93 10.88
CA LEU A 101 1.89 -12.97 9.87
C LEU A 101 3.33 -13.40 9.57
N LYS A 102 4.35 -12.70 10.08
CA LYS A 102 5.77 -12.99 9.80
C LYS A 102 6.13 -14.47 9.94
N VAL A 103 5.67 -15.12 11.03
CA VAL A 103 5.93 -16.55 11.29
C VAL A 103 5.27 -17.48 10.26
N ARG A 104 4.22 -17.02 9.58
CA ARG A 104 3.39 -17.80 8.65
C ARG A 104 3.65 -17.48 7.17
N LEU A 105 4.44 -16.45 6.85
CA LEU A 105 4.73 -16.08 5.46
C LEU A 105 5.37 -17.23 4.67
N GLY A 106 6.29 -17.97 5.30
CA GLY A 106 6.90 -19.16 4.70
C GLY A 106 5.91 -20.30 4.42
N GLU A 107 4.86 -20.45 5.25
CA GLU A 107 3.80 -21.44 5.03
C GLU A 107 2.97 -21.09 3.79
N MET A 108 2.83 -19.81 3.44
CA MET A 108 2.06 -19.42 2.24
C MET A 108 2.75 -19.88 0.95
N ALA A 109 4.09 -19.88 0.94
CA ALA A 109 4.88 -20.35 -0.20
C ALA A 109 4.69 -21.85 -0.47
N SER A 110 4.64 -22.68 0.58
CA SER A 110 4.39 -24.13 0.43
C SER A 110 3.00 -24.43 -0.14
N HIS A 111 2.04 -23.52 0.06
CA HIS A 111 0.70 -23.60 -0.52
C HIS A 111 0.57 -22.95 -1.90
N LYS A 112 1.68 -22.51 -2.50
CA LYS A 112 1.76 -21.82 -3.79
C LYS A 112 0.90 -20.55 -3.86
N ILE A 113 0.86 -19.79 -2.77
CA ILE A 113 0.11 -18.54 -2.66
C ILE A 113 1.11 -17.39 -2.82
N LEU A 114 0.83 -16.50 -3.77
CA LEU A 114 1.63 -15.29 -3.94
C LEU A 114 1.38 -14.30 -2.79
N THR A 115 2.40 -13.88 -2.06
CA THR A 115 2.27 -12.85 -1.01
C THR A 115 2.83 -11.52 -1.48
N ILE A 116 2.06 -10.44 -1.27
CA ILE A 116 2.39 -9.09 -1.72
C ILE A 116 2.14 -8.12 -0.57
N SER A 117 3.03 -7.16 -0.36
CA SER A 117 2.83 -6.06 0.58
C SER A 117 3.47 -4.76 0.07
N THR A 118 3.04 -3.64 0.64
CA THR A 118 3.70 -2.33 0.52
C THR A 118 4.56 -1.99 1.74
N TYR A 119 4.67 -2.91 2.71
CA TYR A 119 5.53 -2.77 3.88
C TYR A 119 7.01 -2.86 3.48
N GLU A 120 7.81 -1.92 3.98
CA GLU A 120 9.27 -1.98 3.87
C GLU A 120 9.81 -3.18 4.64
N GLU A 121 10.83 -3.84 4.11
CA GLU A 121 11.43 -5.06 4.69
C GLU A 121 10.52 -6.32 4.60
N PHE A 122 9.45 -6.27 3.80
CA PHE A 122 8.51 -7.40 3.70
C PHE A 122 9.17 -8.66 3.14
N VAL A 123 10.12 -8.51 2.22
CA VAL A 123 10.83 -9.64 1.61
C VAL A 123 11.81 -10.27 2.62
N GLU A 124 12.52 -9.45 3.38
CA GLU A 124 13.42 -9.82 4.47
C GLU A 124 12.67 -10.57 5.57
N ASP A 125 11.40 -10.22 5.78
CA ASP A 125 10.49 -10.87 6.72
C ASP A 125 9.90 -12.20 6.20
N GLY A 126 10.23 -12.62 4.97
CA GLY A 126 9.81 -13.88 4.37
C GLY A 126 8.63 -13.77 3.40
N GLY A 127 8.26 -12.54 3.02
CA GLY A 127 7.32 -12.24 1.94
C GLY A 127 7.93 -12.50 0.55
N MET A 128 7.08 -12.61 -0.47
CA MET A 128 7.55 -12.85 -1.84
C MET A 128 7.81 -11.56 -2.62
N ILE A 129 6.88 -10.61 -2.57
CA ILE A 129 6.96 -9.36 -3.33
C ILE A 129 6.65 -8.18 -2.42
N GLN A 130 7.58 -7.24 -2.33
CA GLN A 130 7.34 -5.90 -1.82
C GLN A 130 7.15 -4.96 -3.01
N VAL A 131 6.11 -4.14 -2.95
CA VAL A 131 5.85 -3.06 -3.90
C VAL A 131 6.19 -1.74 -3.21
N GLY A 132 7.15 -1.00 -3.76
CA GLY A 132 7.50 0.35 -3.33
C GLY A 132 7.24 1.39 -4.41
N MET A 133 7.25 2.65 -4.02
CA MET A 133 7.23 3.78 -4.94
C MET A 133 8.65 4.30 -5.14
N GLY A 134 9.14 4.21 -6.37
CA GLY A 134 10.39 4.84 -6.77
C GLY A 134 10.23 6.33 -7.03
N ARG A 135 11.24 6.95 -7.65
CA ARG A 135 11.20 8.40 -7.97
C ARG A 135 10.16 8.75 -9.05
N ARG A 136 9.74 7.79 -9.86
CA ARG A 136 8.87 7.99 -11.04
C ARG A 136 7.89 6.85 -11.27
N ASP A 137 8.29 5.62 -10.92
CA ASP A 137 7.54 4.40 -11.21
C ASP A 137 7.51 3.49 -9.97
N PHE A 138 6.64 2.48 -9.99
CA PHE A 138 6.66 1.41 -8.99
C PHE A 138 7.92 0.56 -9.10
N GLU A 139 8.43 0.16 -7.94
CA GLU A 139 9.61 -0.68 -7.79
C GLU A 139 9.20 -1.98 -7.07
N LEU A 140 9.80 -3.09 -7.47
CA LEU A 140 9.55 -4.40 -6.88
C LEU A 140 10.83 -4.93 -6.22
N THR A 141 10.73 -5.26 -4.93
CA THR A 141 11.72 -6.13 -4.28
C THR A 141 11.13 -7.53 -4.22
N VAL A 142 11.90 -8.55 -4.61
CA VAL A 142 11.36 -9.90 -4.84
C VAL A 142 12.27 -10.99 -4.27
N ASP A 143 11.74 -11.92 -3.46
CA ASP A 143 12.45 -13.19 -3.17
C ASP A 143 12.21 -14.19 -4.32
N VAL A 144 13.16 -14.21 -5.24
CA VAL A 144 13.15 -15.11 -6.41
C VAL A 144 13.10 -16.59 -6.01
N ARG A 145 13.68 -16.96 -4.86
CA ARG A 145 13.70 -18.35 -4.38
C ARG A 145 12.31 -18.79 -3.95
N LEU A 146 11.58 -17.92 -3.25
CA LEU A 146 10.20 -18.19 -2.83
C LEU A 146 9.23 -18.20 -4.03
N LEU A 147 9.40 -17.29 -4.99
CA LEU A 147 8.61 -17.34 -6.23
C LEU A 147 8.83 -18.64 -7.00
N HIS A 148 10.10 -19.05 -7.15
CA HIS A 148 10.45 -20.27 -7.85
C HIS A 148 9.91 -21.52 -7.13
N SER A 149 10.03 -21.59 -5.80
CA SER A 149 9.52 -22.73 -5.02
C SER A 149 7.99 -22.83 -5.08
N ALA A 150 7.29 -21.69 -5.12
CA ALA A 150 5.85 -21.59 -5.32
C ALA A 150 5.39 -21.81 -6.78
N GLN A 151 6.33 -21.97 -7.72
CA GLN A 151 6.08 -22.11 -9.16
C GLN A 151 5.33 -20.90 -9.75
N ILE A 152 5.67 -19.70 -9.27
CA ILE A 152 5.10 -18.43 -9.71
C ILE A 152 6.04 -17.79 -10.72
N LYS A 153 5.49 -17.30 -11.84
CA LYS A 153 6.25 -16.53 -12.84
C LYS A 153 5.61 -15.16 -13.01
N LEU A 154 6.41 -14.11 -12.89
CA LEU A 154 6.00 -12.74 -13.18
C LEU A 154 6.05 -12.50 -14.69
N ASP A 155 5.19 -11.60 -15.16
CA ASP A 155 5.21 -11.15 -16.56
C ASP A 155 6.49 -10.35 -16.87
N THR A 156 6.93 -10.37 -18.14
CA THR A 156 8.18 -9.73 -18.57
C THR A 156 8.20 -8.23 -18.32
N LEU A 157 7.04 -7.56 -18.31
CA LEU A 157 6.97 -6.14 -17.98
C LEU A 157 7.18 -5.90 -16.48
N SER A 158 6.70 -6.80 -15.63
CA SER A 158 6.91 -6.73 -14.18
C SER A 158 8.35 -7.03 -13.80
N THR A 159 9.07 -7.86 -14.56
CA THR A 159 10.49 -8.13 -14.30
C THR A 159 11.39 -6.92 -14.53
N ASN A 160 10.97 -5.96 -15.36
CA ASN A 160 11.72 -4.71 -15.59
C ASN A 160 11.62 -3.72 -14.42
N LEU A 161 10.70 -3.95 -13.49
CA LEU A 161 10.47 -3.12 -12.31
C LEU A 161 11.21 -3.65 -11.07
N ILE A 162 11.93 -4.76 -11.19
CA ILE A 162 12.64 -5.39 -10.07
C ILE A 162 13.92 -4.62 -9.77
N ILE A 163 14.09 -4.24 -8.50
CA ILE A 163 15.32 -3.69 -7.97
C ILE A 163 15.95 -4.76 -7.06
N ASN A 164 17.18 -5.14 -7.39
CA ASN A 164 17.99 -6.07 -6.60
C ASN A 164 18.93 -5.33 -5.67
#